data_AF-A0A8B6HJR0-F1
#
_entry.id   AF-A0A8B6HJR0-F1
#
_cell.length_a   1.000
_cell.length_b   1.000
_cell.length_c   1.000
_cell.angle_alpha   90.00
_cell.angle_beta   90.00
_cell.angle_gamma   90.00
#
_symmetry.space_group_name_H-M   'P 1'
#
loop_
_entity.id
_entity.type
_entity.pdbx_description
1 polymer ?
#
loop_
_entity_poly.entity_id
_entity_poly.type
_entity_poly.pdbx_seq_one_letter_code
_entity_poly.pdbx_strand_id
1 'polypeptide(L)'
;MIGNNVPDAYTPYDIATGPAGSPHATRSRLGWIVWNLIRKDSITETNAVVNRAQLTAIHENNKLDSLVRKSINLDFPELLIDDKKRNSIEDNYFLKQVNESIEFEDGHYQVALPFRNKEVKFPNNVSQGLNRLKGLKKQDDKESEV
;
A
#
# COMPACT_ATOMS: atom_id res chain seq x y z
N MET A 1 17.01 -11.70 1.10
CA MET A 1 17.87 -11.59 -0.11
C MET A 1 19.33 -11.85 0.24
N ILE A 2 20.07 -12.62 -0.56
CA ILE A 2 21.54 -12.50 -0.59
C ILE A 2 21.81 -11.19 -1.34
N GLY A 3 22.05 -10.12 -0.60
CA GLY A 3 22.34 -8.82 -1.16
C GLY A 3 23.61 -8.86 -2.01
N ASN A 4 23.69 -7.99 -3.01
CA ASN A 4 24.83 -7.79 -3.90
C ASN A 4 26.07 -7.18 -3.18
N ASN A 5 26.25 -7.52 -1.89
CA ASN A 5 27.23 -6.91 -1.00
C ASN A 5 28.49 -7.78 -0.81
N VAL A 6 28.64 -8.83 -1.63
CA VAL A 6 29.83 -9.69 -1.62
C VAL A 6 30.40 -9.72 -3.04
N PRO A 7 31.24 -8.75 -3.42
CA PRO A 7 31.83 -8.70 -4.77
C PRO A 7 32.63 -9.97 -5.09
N ASP A 8 33.32 -10.52 -4.07
CA ASP A 8 34.07 -11.79 -4.16
C ASP A 8 33.22 -13.00 -4.58
N ALA A 9 31.90 -12.95 -4.35
CA ALA A 9 31.01 -14.03 -4.76
C ALA A 9 30.82 -14.07 -6.28
N TYR A 10 31.00 -12.93 -6.96
CA TYR A 10 30.83 -12.77 -8.41
C TYR A 10 32.16 -12.73 -9.17
N THR A 11 33.30 -12.72 -8.48
CA THR A 11 34.63 -12.71 -9.11
C THR A 11 34.80 -13.93 -10.03
N PRO A 12 35.20 -13.73 -11.29
CA PRO A 12 35.39 -14.81 -12.26
C PRO A 12 36.64 -15.63 -11.93
N TYR A 13 36.48 -16.93 -11.74
CA TYR A 13 37.59 -17.89 -11.63
C TYR A 13 37.97 -18.50 -12.97
N ASP A 14 36.96 -18.78 -13.81
CA ASP A 14 37.15 -19.43 -15.10
C ASP A 14 36.10 -18.93 -16.10
N ILE A 15 36.46 -18.90 -17.38
CA ILE A 15 35.60 -18.45 -18.46
C ILE A 15 35.65 -19.50 -19.57
N ALA A 16 34.53 -20.18 -19.78
CA ALA A 16 34.31 -21.09 -20.89
C ALA A 16 33.60 -20.36 -22.03
N THR A 17 34.26 -20.22 -23.18
CA THR A 17 33.74 -19.51 -24.36
C THR A 17 33.84 -20.42 -25.58
N GLY A 18 32.83 -20.40 -26.44
CA GLY A 18 32.86 -21.06 -27.75
C GLY A 18 33.15 -20.10 -28.91
N PRO A 19 32.93 -20.53 -30.17
CA PRO A 19 33.07 -19.69 -31.35
C PRO A 19 32.20 -18.42 -31.30
N ALA A 20 32.52 -17.43 -32.14
CA ALA A 20 31.77 -16.18 -32.22
C ALA A 20 30.25 -16.45 -32.40
N GLY A 21 29.44 -15.91 -31.47
CA GLY A 21 27.98 -16.10 -31.46
C GLY A 21 27.47 -17.25 -30.58
N SER A 22 28.35 -18.05 -29.97
CA SER A 22 27.96 -19.08 -28.99
C SER A 22 27.79 -18.50 -27.56
N PRO A 23 26.99 -19.15 -26.69
CA PRO A 23 26.92 -18.77 -25.28
C PRO A 23 28.27 -18.96 -24.61
N HIS A 24 28.56 -18.12 -23.61
CA HIS A 24 29.76 -18.24 -22.79
C HIS A 24 29.36 -18.40 -21.33
N ALA A 25 30.20 -19.00 -20.51
CA ALA A 25 29.92 -19.21 -19.10
C ALA A 25 31.09 -18.78 -18.24
N THR A 26 30.79 -18.21 -17.08
CA THR A 26 31.77 -17.78 -16.08
C THR A 26 31.58 -18.58 -14.81
N ARG A 27 32.66 -19.21 -14.32
CA ARG A 27 32.67 -19.85 -13.01
C ARG A 27 32.96 -18.81 -11.93
N SER A 28 32.04 -18.65 -11.01
CA SER A 28 32.18 -17.84 -9.79
C SER A 28 32.24 -18.74 -8.55
N ARG A 29 32.38 -18.15 -7.36
CA ARG A 29 32.33 -18.91 -6.09
C ARG A 29 30.97 -19.56 -5.86
N LEU A 30 29.93 -19.02 -6.48
CA LEU A 30 28.55 -19.51 -6.42
C LEU A 30 28.24 -20.59 -7.48
N GLY A 31 29.20 -20.90 -8.37
CA GLY A 31 29.04 -21.88 -9.45
C GLY A 31 29.14 -21.26 -10.85
N TRP A 32 28.69 -22.01 -11.86
CA TRP A 32 28.71 -21.57 -13.26
C TRP A 32 27.53 -20.66 -13.59
N ILE A 33 27.83 -19.49 -14.15
CA ILE A 33 26.88 -18.51 -14.66
C ILE A 33 26.97 -18.53 -16.17
N VAL A 34 25.88 -18.84 -16.87
CA VAL A 34 25.85 -18.87 -18.35
C VAL A 34 25.29 -17.57 -18.88
N TRP A 35 26.03 -16.95 -19.79
CA TRP A 35 25.74 -15.69 -20.46
C TRP A 35 25.35 -15.91 -21.92
N ASN A 36 24.62 -14.97 -22.52
CA ASN A 36 24.20 -15.00 -23.93
C ASN A 36 23.36 -16.24 -24.33
N LEU A 37 22.45 -16.67 -23.47
CA LEU A 37 21.40 -17.63 -23.83
C LEU A 37 20.35 -16.94 -24.71
N ILE A 38 20.64 -16.78 -26.00
CA ILE A 38 19.64 -16.36 -26.99
C ILE A 38 18.85 -17.61 -27.38
N ARG A 39 17.58 -17.68 -26.97
CA ARG A 39 16.69 -18.78 -27.36
C ARG A 39 16.39 -18.64 -28.86
N LYS A 40 16.69 -19.67 -29.66
CA LYS A 40 15.89 -19.93 -30.87
C LYS A 40 14.61 -20.61 -30.39
N ASP A 41 13.46 -20.19 -30.90
CA ASP A 41 12.13 -20.62 -30.46
C ASP A 41 11.85 -22.14 -30.58
N SER A 42 12.81 -22.94 -31.05
CA SER A 42 12.76 -24.39 -31.02
C SER A 42 13.17 -24.93 -29.64
N ILE A 43 12.16 -25.32 -28.87
CA ILE A 43 12.25 -26.17 -27.69
C ILE A 43 13.12 -27.39 -28.01
N THR A 44 14.38 -27.39 -27.57
CA THR A 44 15.14 -28.62 -27.37
C THR A 44 15.39 -28.71 -25.87
N GLU A 45 14.66 -29.65 -25.27
CA GLU A 45 14.71 -29.99 -23.86
C GLU A 45 16.09 -30.53 -23.51
N THR A 46 17.02 -29.63 -23.21
CA THR A 46 18.20 -29.99 -22.44
C THR A 46 17.83 -29.82 -20.98
N ASN A 47 17.58 -30.95 -20.31
CA ASN A 47 17.27 -31.05 -18.89
C ASN A 47 18.49 -30.63 -18.06
N ALA A 48 18.75 -29.33 -17.99
CA ALA A 48 19.70 -28.74 -17.07
C ALA A 48 18.93 -28.03 -15.95
N VAL A 49 19.02 -28.58 -14.73
CA VAL A 49 18.49 -27.93 -13.53
C VAL A 49 19.44 -26.79 -13.18
N VAL A 50 19.10 -25.58 -13.60
CA VAL A 50 19.87 -24.37 -13.32
C VAL A 50 19.00 -23.36 -12.59
N ASN A 51 19.59 -22.61 -11.65
CA ASN A 51 18.95 -21.43 -11.08
C ASN A 51 18.80 -20.37 -12.18
N ARG A 52 17.63 -20.34 -12.80
CA ARG A 52 17.37 -19.55 -14.01
C ARG A 52 16.80 -18.18 -13.66
N ALA A 53 17.57 -17.12 -13.89
CA ALA A 53 17.04 -15.76 -13.95
C ALA A 53 16.65 -15.44 -15.40
N GLN A 54 15.34 -15.40 -15.69
CA GLN A 54 14.84 -15.09 -17.03
C GLN A 54 14.65 -13.58 -17.17
N LEU A 55 15.54 -12.93 -17.93
CA LEU A 55 15.30 -11.58 -18.46
C LEU A 55 14.26 -11.70 -19.57
N THR A 56 12.98 -11.62 -19.20
CA THR A 56 11.93 -11.39 -20.21
C THR A 56 12.11 -9.94 -20.62
N ALA A 57 12.30 -9.64 -21.90
CA ALA A 57 12.17 -8.28 -22.40
C ALA A 57 10.71 -7.88 -22.12
N ILE A 58 10.49 -7.12 -21.04
CA ILE A 58 9.16 -6.70 -20.63
C ILE A 58 8.76 -5.58 -21.59
N HIS A 59 8.18 -5.97 -22.73
CA HIS A 59 7.66 -5.04 -23.73
C HIS A 59 6.34 -4.39 -23.28
N GLU A 60 5.86 -4.72 -22.07
CA GLU A 60 4.62 -4.24 -21.49
C GLU A 60 4.88 -3.71 -20.09
N ASN A 61 4.88 -2.39 -19.90
CA ASN A 61 5.09 -1.72 -18.60
C ASN A 61 4.25 -2.32 -17.46
N ASN A 62 3.06 -2.85 -17.76
CA ASN A 62 2.16 -3.47 -16.79
C ASN A 62 2.71 -4.76 -16.17
N LYS A 63 3.53 -5.52 -16.91
CA LYS A 63 4.11 -6.77 -16.43
C LYS A 63 5.28 -6.53 -15.48
N LEU A 64 6.00 -5.42 -15.63
CA LEU A 64 7.06 -5.04 -14.70
C LEU A 64 6.48 -4.65 -13.35
N ASP A 65 5.42 -3.83 -13.34
CA ASP A 65 4.76 -3.39 -12.11
C ASP A 65 4.21 -4.58 -11.29
N SER A 66 3.57 -5.55 -11.96
CA SER A 66 3.08 -6.76 -11.30
C SER A 66 4.18 -7.64 -10.72
N LEU A 67 5.33 -7.75 -11.41
CA LEU A 67 6.49 -8.49 -10.91
C LEU A 67 7.15 -7.79 -9.72
N VAL A 68 7.30 -6.47 -9.78
CA VAL A 68 7.84 -5.65 -8.68
C VAL A 68 6.95 -5.78 -7.44
N ARG A 69 5.63 -5.58 -7.59
CA ARG A 69 4.66 -5.79 -6.51
C ARG A 69 4.74 -7.20 -5.91
N LYS A 70 4.82 -8.23 -6.76
CA LYS A 70 4.96 -9.61 -6.29
C LYS A 70 6.26 -9.84 -5.51
N SER A 71 7.37 -9.25 -5.95
CA SER A 71 8.65 -9.35 -5.23
C SER A 71 8.61 -8.65 -3.87
N ILE A 72 8.04 -7.45 -3.80
CA ILE A 72 7.86 -6.70 -2.55
C ILE A 72 6.96 -7.49 -1.58
N ASN A 73 5.86 -8.06 -2.07
CA ASN A 73 4.95 -8.86 -1.25
C ASN A 73 5.57 -10.17 -0.72
N LEU A 74 6.58 -10.71 -1.43
CA LEU A 74 7.35 -11.88 -0.99
C LEU A 74 8.33 -11.51 0.12
N ASP A 75 8.98 -10.36 0.00
CA ASP A 75 9.96 -9.88 0.98
C ASP A 75 9.29 -9.29 2.24
N PHE A 76 8.06 -8.79 2.12
CA PHE A 76 7.28 -8.16 3.19
C PHE A 76 5.85 -8.72 3.24
N PRO A 77 5.67 -9.95 3.76
CA PRO A 77 4.35 -10.58 3.85
C PRO A 77 3.36 -9.82 4.75
N GLU A 78 3.82 -8.93 5.63
CA GLU A 78 2.99 -8.00 6.40
C GLU A 78 2.26 -6.97 5.53
N LEU A 79 2.75 -6.71 4.31
CA LEU A 79 2.08 -5.88 3.31
C LEU A 79 1.03 -6.67 2.49
N LEU A 80 0.90 -7.99 2.69
CA LEU A 80 -0.20 -8.79 2.13
C LEU A 80 -1.56 -8.40 2.70
N ILE A 81 -1.58 -7.57 3.75
CA ILE A 81 -2.78 -6.88 4.17
C ILE A 81 -3.08 -5.86 3.09
N ASP A 82 -3.91 -6.28 2.13
CA ASP A 82 -4.74 -5.44 1.26
C ASP A 82 -4.65 -3.97 1.70
N ASP A 83 -4.00 -3.13 0.88
CA ASP A 83 -3.84 -1.67 1.03
C ASP A 83 -5.20 -0.94 1.04
N LYS A 84 -6.27 -1.68 1.30
CA LYS A 84 -7.60 -1.23 1.62
C LYS A 84 -7.52 -0.40 2.88
N LYS A 85 -7.65 0.91 2.65
CA LYS A 85 -7.90 1.92 3.66
C LYS A 85 -8.83 1.35 4.75
N ARG A 86 -8.26 1.10 5.93
CA ARG A 86 -9.03 0.72 7.12
C ARG A 86 -9.26 1.96 7.97
N ASN A 87 -10.41 1.98 8.60
CA ASN A 87 -10.75 2.98 9.61
C ASN A 87 -9.82 2.81 10.82
N SER A 88 -9.45 3.93 11.46
CA SER A 88 -8.80 3.85 12.77
C SER A 88 -9.73 3.16 13.79
N ILE A 89 -9.17 2.74 14.92
CA ILE A 89 -9.97 2.22 16.04
C ILE A 89 -10.97 3.28 16.51
N GLU A 90 -10.54 4.54 16.58
CA GLU A 90 -11.37 5.69 16.92
C GLU A 90 -12.47 5.96 15.88
N ASP A 91 -12.13 5.85 14.59
CA ASP A 91 -13.11 6.01 13.50
C ASP A 91 -14.20 4.94 13.59
N ASN A 92 -13.82 3.69 13.90
CA ASN A 92 -14.79 2.61 14.10
C ASN A 92 -15.69 2.88 15.32
N TYR A 93 -15.15 3.42 16.42
CA TYR A 93 -15.94 3.79 17.59
C TYR A 93 -16.91 4.94 17.28
N PHE A 94 -16.44 5.98 16.59
CA PHE A 94 -17.25 7.10 16.12
C PHE A 94 -18.40 6.63 15.23
N LEU A 95 -18.10 5.83 14.20
CA LEU A 95 -19.10 5.32 13.26
C LEU A 95 -20.15 4.47 13.98
N LYS A 96 -19.73 3.64 14.93
CA LYS A 96 -20.64 2.85 15.75
C LYS A 96 -21.58 3.75 16.55
N GLN A 97 -21.04 4.75 17.25
CA GLN A 97 -21.84 5.66 18.07
C GLN A 97 -22.83 6.49 17.26
N VAL A 98 -22.40 6.99 16.08
CA VAL A 98 -23.27 7.72 15.16
C VAL A 98 -24.38 6.83 14.61
N ASN A 99 -24.05 5.63 14.12
CA ASN A 99 -25.05 4.71 13.56
C ASN A 99 -26.06 4.24 14.61
N GLU A 100 -25.66 4.10 15.88
CA GLU A 100 -26.55 3.71 16.97
C GLU A 100 -27.45 4.85 17.47
N SER A 101 -27.09 6.11 17.23
CA SER A 101 -27.78 7.28 17.81
C SER A 101 -28.41 8.21 16.80
N ILE A 102 -28.27 7.91 15.50
CA ILE A 102 -28.85 8.72 14.44
C ILE A 102 -30.35 8.44 14.37
N GLU A 103 -31.15 9.48 14.60
CA GLU A 103 -32.60 9.43 14.55
C GLU A 103 -33.13 10.59 13.74
N PHE A 104 -34.27 10.40 13.08
CA PHE A 104 -34.94 11.45 12.32
C PHE A 104 -36.22 11.84 13.05
N GLU A 105 -36.21 13.04 13.63
CA GLU A 105 -37.33 13.58 14.40
C GLU A 105 -37.64 15.00 13.92
N ASP A 106 -38.93 15.36 13.86
CA ASP A 106 -39.40 16.71 13.50
C ASP A 106 -38.71 17.34 12.29
N GLY A 107 -38.53 16.55 11.22
CA GLY A 107 -37.99 17.03 9.95
C GLY A 107 -36.47 17.25 9.92
N HIS A 108 -35.73 16.84 10.97
CA HIS A 108 -34.28 16.97 11.03
C HIS A 108 -33.61 15.70 11.57
N TYR A 109 -32.36 15.49 11.18
CA TYR A 109 -31.55 14.40 11.72
C TYR A 109 -30.92 14.84 13.04
N GLN A 110 -31.12 14.03 14.07
CA GLN A 110 -30.47 14.14 15.35
C GLN A 110 -29.42 13.02 15.47
N VAL A 111 -28.31 13.32 16.12
CA VAL A 111 -27.24 12.36 16.40
C VAL A 111 -26.65 12.68 17.76
N ALA A 112 -26.36 11.65 18.56
CA ALA A 112 -25.71 11.87 19.84
C ALA A 112 -24.28 12.38 19.63
N LEU A 113 -23.84 13.27 20.53
CA LEU A 113 -22.49 13.81 20.48
C LEU A 113 -21.45 12.69 20.66
N PRO A 114 -20.47 12.55 19.75
CA PRO A 114 -19.55 11.42 19.73
C PRO A 114 -18.39 11.64 20.70
N PHE A 115 -18.69 11.59 21.99
CA PHE A 115 -17.68 11.72 23.04
C PHE A 115 -16.87 10.43 23.22
N ARG A 116 -15.56 10.59 23.45
CA ARG A 116 -14.67 9.48 23.78
C ARG A 116 -15.07 8.79 25.11
N ASN A 117 -15.51 9.58 26.09
CA ASN A 117 -16.07 9.10 27.34
C ASN A 117 -17.58 9.33 27.35
N LYS A 118 -18.37 8.36 27.81
CA LYS A 118 -19.83 8.53 27.90
C LYS A 118 -20.25 9.48 29.03
N GLU A 119 -19.43 9.58 30.07
CA GLU A 119 -19.72 10.39 31.26
C GLU A 119 -19.01 11.76 31.20
N VAL A 120 -19.31 12.56 30.17
CA VAL A 120 -18.83 13.95 30.11
C VAL A 120 -19.74 14.85 30.93
N LYS A 121 -19.17 15.50 31.95
CA LYS A 121 -19.85 16.57 32.69
C LYS A 121 -19.52 17.91 32.07
N PHE A 122 -20.52 18.58 31.52
CA PHE A 122 -20.37 19.94 31.00
C PHE A 122 -20.43 20.97 32.13
N PRO A 123 -19.58 22.02 32.08
CA PRO A 123 -19.79 23.19 32.93
C PRO A 123 -21.08 23.91 32.54
N ASN A 124 -21.70 24.59 33.51
CA ASN A 124 -22.92 25.37 33.26
C ASN A 124 -22.66 26.47 32.21
N ASN A 125 -23.32 26.37 31.06
CA ASN A 125 -23.17 27.27 29.91
C ASN A 125 -24.39 28.18 29.66
N VAL A 126 -25.33 28.30 30.62
CA VAL A 126 -26.59 29.06 30.44
C VAL A 126 -26.35 30.51 30.04
N SER A 127 -25.39 31.20 30.67
CA SER A 127 -25.09 32.60 30.36
C SER A 127 -24.59 32.79 28.92
N GLN A 128 -23.79 31.86 28.42
CA GLN A 128 -23.27 31.87 27.05
C GLN A 128 -24.40 31.60 26.04
N GLY A 129 -25.28 30.64 26.34
CA GLY A 129 -26.47 30.34 25.53
C GLY A 129 -27.41 31.54 25.39
N LEU A 130 -27.69 32.23 26.50
CA LEU A 130 -28.53 33.44 26.49
C LEU A 130 -27.90 34.58 25.69
N ASN A 131 -26.59 34.79 25.81
CA ASN A 131 -25.90 35.82 25.04
C ASN A 131 -25.92 35.51 23.55
N ARG A 132 -25.74 34.24 23.16
CA ARG A 132 -25.85 33.81 21.76
C ARG A 132 -27.26 33.99 21.22
N LEU A 133 -28.29 33.62 21.98
CA LEU A 133 -29.69 33.80 21.59
C LEU A 133 -30.04 35.28 21.37
N LYS A 134 -29.59 36.17 22.26
CA LYS A 134 -29.75 37.62 22.07
C LYS A 134 -29.05 38.13 20.81
N GLY A 135 -27.88 37.58 20.47
CA GLY A 135 -27.16 37.91 19.25
C GLY A 135 -27.90 37.47 17.99
N LEU A 136 -28.40 36.23 17.97
CA LEU A 136 -29.18 35.67 16.87
C LEU A 136 -30.46 36.47 16.62
N LYS A 137 -31.22 36.78 17.68
CA LYS A 137 -32.42 37.60 17.55
C LYS A 137 -32.15 38.96 16.90
N LYS A 138 -31.05 39.62 17.28
CA LYS A 138 -30.64 40.89 16.65
C LYS A 138 -30.27 40.74 15.17
N GLN A 139 -29.80 39.58 14.75
CA GLN A 139 -29.49 39.31 13.36
C GLN A 139 -30.79 39.09 12.56
N ASP A 140 -31.69 38.25 13.07
CA ASP A 140 -32.99 37.97 12.44
C ASP A 140 -33.82 39.27 12.28
N ASP A 141 -33.92 40.08 13.35
CA ASP A 141 -34.67 41.35 13.32
C ASP A 141 -34.09 42.32 12.26
N LYS A 142 -32.77 42.30 12.07
CA LYS A 142 -32.07 43.17 11.10
C LYS A 142 -32.23 42.67 9.65
N GLU A 143 -32.44 41.38 9.47
CA GLU A 143 -32.66 40.75 8.15
C GLU A 143 -34.12 40.90 7.70
N SER A 144 -35.06 41.07 8.63
CA SER A 144 -36.47 41.39 8.35
C SER A 144 -36.80 42.86 8.08
N GLU A 145 -35.84 43.77 8.29
CA GLU A 145 -35.96 45.21 8.00
C GLU A 145 -35.39 45.61 6.61
N VAL A 146 -34.88 44.64 5.84
CA VAL A 146 -34.36 44.82 4.46
C VAL A 146 -35.33 44.20 3.45
#